data_AF-A0A431KVM4-F1
#
_entry.id   AF-A0A431KVM4-F1
#
_cell.length_a   1.000
_cell.length_b   1.000
_cell.length_c   1.000
_cell.angle_alpha   90.00
_cell.angle_beta   90.00
_cell.angle_gamma   90.00
#
_symmetry.space_group_name_H-M   'P 1'
#
loop_
_entity.id
_entity.type
_entity.pdbx_description
1 polymer ?
#
loop_
_entity_poly.entity_id
_entity_poly.type
_entity_poly.pdbx_seq_one_letter_code
_entity_poly.pdbx_strand_id
1 'polypeptide(L)'
;MSRFRDMWMSGKYAVDRKSKGEVDKRAEKEAAQLMHQLIPEPSQQLYQDLSARRGSETGKWLTGLAGEAPAAAESWVQAHAKAVDTFEEARVWIDALFEEFAGLTFGFNDRVVGTDLFVNCEKAKIVETRDEDIWYHPVVKTIQGRLATRFWCLYVKGDGDKIAIYLFPNEMTIAFKAGQISDHDSPPLLVAEHKEADGRKFWSIQGGEASLATIPPLAKELFGDLIRLASGKMDSSELFSKRNEKPKLGENVAVGYKSDAQAGAATAAAEVTLKVDEAHLHEACDLLDKVIEKELQRLYQSTSKATPGTPEADQLRREISAVTTFRSKIVDAFETFTKEAQEILNPSPEPDRMPMPTPRPLGR
;
A
#
# COMPACT_ATOMS: atom_id res chain seq x y z
N MET A 1 22.84 -6.17 -52.02
CA MET A 1 21.51 -5.59 -51.70
C MET A 1 20.70 -6.64 -50.96
N SER A 2 20.42 -6.38 -49.68
CA SER A 2 20.24 -7.38 -48.62
C SER A 2 18.83 -7.98 -48.57
N ARG A 3 18.73 -9.30 -48.70
CA ARG A 3 17.50 -10.12 -48.59
C ARG A 3 16.84 -10.09 -47.21
N PHE A 4 17.49 -9.48 -46.22
CA PHE A 4 16.94 -9.31 -44.87
C PHE A 4 15.83 -8.25 -44.78
N ARG A 5 15.84 -7.24 -45.67
CA ARG A 5 14.85 -6.15 -45.63
C ARG A 5 13.47 -6.60 -46.15
N ASP A 6 13.44 -7.55 -47.10
CA ASP A 6 12.19 -8.08 -47.65
C ASP A 6 11.48 -9.05 -46.70
N MET A 7 12.22 -9.68 -45.77
CA MET A 7 11.61 -10.60 -44.80
C MET A 7 10.77 -9.86 -43.75
N TRP A 8 11.18 -8.64 -43.38
CA TRP A 8 10.46 -7.81 -42.40
C TRP A 8 9.20 -7.14 -42.98
N MET A 9 9.17 -6.89 -44.28
CA MET A 9 8.02 -6.27 -44.98
C MET A 9 6.96 -7.30 -45.44
N SER A 10 7.24 -8.61 -45.34
CA SER A 10 6.39 -9.66 -45.93
C SER A 10 5.17 -10.08 -45.10
N GLY A 11 4.84 -9.43 -43.98
CA GLY A 11 3.57 -9.64 -43.28
C GLY A 11 3.31 -11.08 -42.78
N LYS A 12 4.35 -11.91 -42.61
CA LYS A 12 4.23 -13.30 -42.16
C LYS A 12 4.29 -13.51 -40.64
N TYR A 13 4.41 -12.44 -39.87
CA TYR A 13 4.17 -12.46 -38.42
C TYR A 13 2.92 -11.65 -38.10
N ALA A 14 1.77 -12.08 -38.63
CA ALA A 14 0.55 -11.92 -37.87
C ALA A 14 0.67 -12.88 -36.67
N VAL A 15 1.38 -12.45 -35.62
CA VAL A 15 1.16 -13.02 -34.29
C VAL A 15 -0.32 -12.80 -34.04
N ASP A 16 -1.05 -13.90 -34.04
CA ASP A 16 -2.48 -13.96 -33.82
C ASP A 16 -2.79 -13.12 -32.57
N ARG A 17 -3.40 -11.94 -32.72
CA ARG A 17 -3.65 -11.01 -31.60
C ARG A 17 -4.46 -11.67 -30.48
N LYS A 18 -5.16 -12.77 -30.79
CA LYS A 18 -5.82 -13.63 -29.80
C LYS A 18 -4.84 -14.35 -28.87
N SER A 19 -3.68 -14.80 -29.35
CA SER A 19 -2.70 -15.53 -28.52
C SER A 19 -1.92 -14.59 -27.60
N LYS A 20 -1.64 -13.34 -28.02
CA LYS A 20 -1.02 -12.34 -27.14
C LYS A 20 -1.93 -12.00 -25.95
N GLY A 21 -3.23 -11.79 -26.20
CA GLY A 21 -4.21 -11.58 -25.13
C GLY A 21 -4.42 -12.79 -24.20
N GLU A 22 -4.23 -14.03 -24.67
CA GLU A 22 -4.28 -15.22 -23.80
C GLU A 22 -3.01 -15.41 -22.98
N VAL A 23 -1.84 -15.09 -23.54
CA VAL A 23 -0.55 -15.12 -22.82
C VAL A 23 -0.52 -14.03 -21.76
N ASP A 24 -0.99 -12.82 -22.08
CA ASP A 24 -1.08 -11.71 -21.11
C ASP A 24 -2.08 -12.04 -20.00
N LYS A 25 -3.26 -12.60 -20.32
CA LYS A 25 -4.23 -13.07 -19.30
C LYS A 25 -3.71 -14.22 -18.45
N ARG A 26 -2.87 -15.09 -19.00
CA ARG A 26 -2.27 -16.20 -18.24
C ARG A 26 -1.17 -15.68 -17.32
N ALA A 27 -0.33 -14.75 -17.78
CA ALA A 27 0.66 -14.08 -16.97
C ALA A 27 0.01 -13.23 -15.85
N GLU A 28 -1.11 -12.57 -16.14
CA GLU A 28 -1.90 -11.81 -15.17
C GLU A 28 -2.52 -12.74 -14.11
N LYS A 29 -3.07 -13.89 -14.52
CA LYS A 29 -3.57 -14.92 -13.58
C LYS A 29 -2.47 -15.55 -12.74
N GLU A 30 -1.32 -15.86 -13.33
CA GLU A 30 -0.16 -16.42 -12.61
C GLU A 30 0.43 -15.38 -11.64
N ALA A 31 0.48 -14.10 -12.01
CA ALA A 31 0.87 -13.01 -11.13
C ALA A 31 -0.14 -12.83 -9.98
N ALA A 32 -1.45 -12.85 -10.25
CA ALA A 32 -2.49 -12.78 -9.22
C ALA A 32 -2.42 -13.97 -8.23
N GLN A 33 -2.09 -15.17 -8.73
CA GLN A 33 -1.91 -16.37 -7.88
C GLN A 33 -0.64 -16.30 -7.04
N LEU A 34 0.49 -15.86 -7.61
CA LEU A 34 1.74 -15.67 -6.86
C LEU A 34 1.60 -14.56 -5.81
N MET A 35 0.84 -13.52 -6.11
CA MET A 35 0.56 -12.43 -5.18
C MET A 35 -0.32 -12.89 -4.02
N HIS A 36 -1.31 -13.77 -4.27
CA HIS A 36 -2.06 -14.40 -3.18
C HIS A 36 -1.15 -15.14 -2.20
N GLN A 37 -0.05 -15.73 -2.67
CA GLN A 37 0.94 -16.42 -1.82
C GLN A 37 1.86 -15.46 -1.04
N LEU A 38 1.95 -14.19 -1.46
CA LEU A 38 2.75 -13.14 -0.78
C LEU A 38 1.97 -12.45 0.35
N ILE A 39 0.64 -12.58 0.37
CA ILE A 39 -0.20 -12.07 1.45
C ILE A 39 0.06 -12.94 2.69
N PRO A 40 0.32 -12.39 3.88
CA PRO A 40 0.43 -13.18 5.10
C PRO A 40 -0.82 -14.07 5.30
N GLU A 41 -0.65 -15.33 5.70
CA GLU A 41 -1.76 -16.30 5.88
C GLU A 41 -2.99 -15.75 6.63
N PRO A 42 -2.84 -14.98 7.73
CA PRO A 42 -3.97 -14.38 8.44
C PRO A 42 -4.75 -13.36 7.60
N SER A 43 -4.05 -12.63 6.73
CA SER A 43 -4.64 -11.61 5.86
C SER A 43 -5.31 -12.20 4.62
N GLN A 44 -4.92 -13.41 4.19
CA GLN A 44 -5.53 -14.09 3.03
C GLN A 44 -6.97 -14.50 3.29
N GLN A 45 -7.24 -15.15 4.44
CA GLN A 45 -8.58 -15.59 4.81
C GLN A 45 -9.51 -14.40 4.98
N LEU A 46 -9.04 -13.36 5.68
CA LEU A 46 -9.80 -12.13 5.87
C LEU A 46 -10.06 -11.42 4.53
N TYR A 47 -9.08 -11.37 3.63
CA TYR A 47 -9.26 -10.78 2.30
C TYR A 47 -10.28 -11.54 1.44
N GLN A 48 -10.28 -12.87 1.47
CA GLN A 48 -11.24 -13.71 0.74
C GLN A 48 -12.67 -13.54 1.28
N ASP A 49 -12.84 -13.49 2.59
CA ASP A 49 -14.15 -13.23 3.20
C ASP A 49 -14.67 -11.82 2.86
N LEU A 50 -13.77 -10.84 2.83
CA LEU A 50 -14.10 -9.47 2.47
C LEU A 50 -14.43 -9.29 1.00
N SER A 51 -13.78 -10.02 0.10
CA SER A 51 -14.09 -9.94 -1.33
C SER A 51 -15.49 -10.50 -1.63
N ALA A 52 -15.93 -11.51 -0.88
CA ALA A 52 -17.25 -12.14 -1.04
C ALA A 52 -18.44 -11.29 -0.57
N ARG A 53 -18.23 -10.27 0.28
CA ARG A 53 -19.32 -9.54 0.98
C ARG A 53 -19.49 -8.07 0.59
N ARG A 54 -18.70 -7.55 -0.35
CA ARG A 54 -18.78 -6.13 -0.77
C ARG A 54 -20.11 -5.81 -1.45
N GLY A 55 -20.75 -4.70 -1.05
CA GLY A 55 -21.73 -3.99 -1.89
C GLY A 55 -23.21 -3.94 -1.47
N SER A 56 -23.62 -4.32 -0.25
CA SER A 56 -25.07 -4.37 0.08
C SER A 56 -25.62 -3.51 1.24
N GLU A 57 -24.80 -2.92 2.13
CA GLU A 57 -25.33 -2.34 3.40
C GLU A 57 -24.97 -0.87 3.72
N THR A 58 -24.19 -0.17 2.87
CA THR A 58 -23.70 1.20 3.12
C THR A 58 -24.72 2.31 2.76
N GLY A 59 -25.63 2.07 1.80
CA GLY A 59 -26.56 3.09 1.29
C GLY A 59 -27.56 3.62 2.32
N LYS A 60 -28.15 2.74 3.15
CA LYS A 60 -29.12 3.14 4.20
C LYS A 60 -28.49 3.94 5.33
N TRP A 61 -27.21 3.69 5.60
CA TRP A 61 -26.44 4.38 6.63
C TRP A 61 -26.06 5.81 6.20
N LEU A 62 -25.66 6.01 4.94
CA LEU A 62 -25.34 7.34 4.40
C LEU A 62 -26.53 8.30 4.44
N THR A 63 -27.75 7.81 4.19
CA THR A 63 -28.97 8.61 4.31
C THR A 63 -29.22 9.06 5.76
N GLY A 64 -28.86 8.24 6.75
CA GLY A 64 -28.92 8.61 8.17
C GLY A 64 -27.85 9.62 8.58
N LEU A 65 -26.65 9.53 8.01
CA LEU A 65 -25.56 10.47 8.27
C LEU A 65 -25.79 11.86 7.68
N ALA A 66 -26.40 11.96 6.50
CA ALA A 66 -26.68 13.25 5.86
C ALA A 66 -27.59 14.16 6.71
N GLY A 67 -28.40 13.58 7.61
CA GLY A 67 -29.23 14.33 8.56
C GLY A 67 -28.49 14.84 9.81
N GLU A 68 -27.34 14.27 10.17
CA GLU A 68 -26.52 14.64 11.35
C GLU A 68 -25.17 15.27 10.99
N ALA A 69 -24.85 15.36 9.69
CA ALA A 69 -23.57 15.85 9.21
C ALA A 69 -23.36 17.34 9.52
N PRO A 70 -22.17 17.75 9.98
CA PRO A 70 -21.82 19.16 10.05
C PRO A 70 -21.88 19.78 8.64
N ALA A 71 -22.10 21.09 8.58
CA ALA A 71 -22.02 21.80 7.30
C ALA A 71 -20.65 21.52 6.66
N ALA A 72 -20.66 21.18 5.37
CA ALA A 72 -19.43 21.03 4.60
C ALA A 72 -18.62 22.33 4.67
N ALA A 73 -17.29 22.23 4.71
CA ALA A 73 -16.44 23.41 4.75
C ALA A 73 -16.72 24.30 3.51
N GLU A 74 -16.86 25.61 3.74
CA GLU A 74 -17.20 26.57 2.68
C GLU A 74 -16.22 26.53 1.50
N SER A 75 -14.95 26.24 1.78
CA SER A 75 -13.90 26.06 0.77
C SER A 75 -14.23 24.95 -0.23
N TRP A 76 -14.69 23.80 0.26
CA TRP A 76 -15.02 22.64 -0.58
C TRP A 76 -16.30 22.85 -1.37
N VAL A 77 -17.31 23.50 -0.77
CA VAL A 77 -18.54 23.87 -1.47
C VAL A 77 -18.26 24.83 -2.62
N GLN A 78 -17.39 25.83 -2.40
CA GLN A 78 -16.98 26.76 -3.45
C GLN A 78 -16.13 26.10 -4.55
N ALA A 79 -15.25 25.15 -4.18
CA ALA A 79 -14.45 24.40 -5.14
C ALA A 79 -15.33 23.51 -6.02
N HIS A 80 -16.29 22.80 -5.43
CA HIS A 80 -17.24 21.95 -6.15
C HIS A 80 -18.15 22.77 -7.07
N ALA A 81 -18.60 23.96 -6.65
CA ALA A 81 -19.40 24.85 -7.50
C ALA A 81 -18.62 25.41 -8.71
N LYS A 82 -17.28 25.40 -8.66
CA LYS A 82 -16.40 25.86 -9.74
C LYS A 82 -15.92 24.71 -10.64
N ALA A 83 -16.25 23.47 -10.31
CA ALA A 83 -15.87 22.32 -11.12
C ALA A 83 -16.52 22.42 -12.51
N VAL A 84 -15.70 22.24 -13.55
CA VAL A 84 -16.12 22.42 -14.96
C VAL A 84 -16.64 21.11 -15.55
N ASP A 85 -16.12 19.98 -15.08
CA ASP A 85 -16.46 18.64 -15.52
C ASP A 85 -16.57 17.66 -14.33
N THR A 86 -17.07 16.46 -14.61
CA THR A 86 -17.28 15.40 -13.60
C THR A 86 -15.96 14.93 -12.98
N PHE A 87 -14.84 15.05 -13.72
CA PHE A 87 -13.51 14.72 -13.21
C PHE A 87 -13.03 15.70 -12.14
N GLU A 88 -13.20 17.01 -12.34
CA GLU A 88 -12.89 18.01 -11.33
C GLU A 88 -13.84 17.90 -10.12
N GLU A 89 -15.11 17.53 -10.32
CA GLU A 89 -16.03 17.20 -9.21
C GLU A 89 -15.52 15.99 -8.40
N ALA A 90 -15.12 14.91 -9.07
CA ALA A 90 -14.55 13.72 -8.44
C ALA A 90 -13.26 14.05 -7.69
N ARG A 91 -12.41 14.88 -8.29
CA ARG A 91 -11.17 15.38 -7.67
C ARG A 91 -11.46 16.14 -6.39
N VAL A 92 -12.36 17.12 -6.42
CA VAL A 92 -12.71 17.92 -5.23
C VAL A 92 -13.24 17.01 -4.12
N TRP A 93 -14.07 16.02 -4.47
CA TRP A 93 -14.60 15.05 -3.52
C TRP A 93 -13.49 14.20 -2.88
N ILE A 94 -12.55 13.69 -3.69
CA ILE A 94 -11.42 12.89 -3.20
C ILE A 94 -10.45 13.74 -2.39
N ASP A 95 -10.13 14.96 -2.82
CA ASP A 95 -9.23 15.86 -2.09
C ASP A 95 -9.81 16.21 -0.70
N ALA A 96 -11.11 16.45 -0.60
CA ALA A 96 -11.81 16.66 0.67
C ALA A 96 -11.73 15.40 1.57
N LEU A 97 -11.90 14.21 1.00
CA LEU A 97 -11.75 12.95 1.73
C LEU A 97 -10.31 12.77 2.28
N PHE A 98 -9.29 13.09 1.48
CA PHE A 98 -7.90 12.98 1.90
C PHE A 98 -7.47 14.07 2.88
N GLU A 99 -8.11 15.22 2.90
CA GLU A 99 -7.90 16.23 3.95
C GLU A 99 -8.37 15.71 5.31
N GLU A 100 -9.58 15.13 5.37
CA GLU A 100 -10.09 14.49 6.59
C GLU A 100 -9.18 13.35 7.05
N PHE A 101 -8.74 12.50 6.11
CA PHE A 101 -7.78 11.43 6.42
C PHE A 101 -6.45 11.94 6.95
N ALA A 102 -5.92 13.05 6.42
CA ALA A 102 -4.69 13.64 6.92
C ALA A 102 -4.86 14.12 8.38
N GLY A 103 -5.99 14.75 8.69
CA GLY A 103 -6.32 15.16 10.06
C GLY A 103 -6.44 13.98 11.03
N LEU A 104 -7.17 12.94 10.63
CA LEU A 104 -7.33 11.71 11.42
C LEU A 104 -5.99 10.98 11.63
N THR A 105 -5.19 10.87 10.57
CA THR A 105 -3.88 10.22 10.60
C THR A 105 -2.92 10.95 11.53
N PHE A 106 -2.88 12.29 11.48
CA PHE A 106 -2.05 13.10 12.36
C PHE A 106 -2.40 12.87 13.84
N GLY A 107 -3.69 12.97 14.19
CA GLY A 107 -4.15 12.78 15.57
C GLY A 107 -4.00 11.33 16.08
N PHE A 108 -4.08 10.35 15.18
CA PHE A 108 -3.90 8.94 15.52
C PHE A 108 -2.43 8.58 15.69
N ASN A 109 -1.58 8.93 14.73
CA ASN A 109 -0.16 8.56 14.71
C ASN A 109 0.61 9.11 15.90
N ASP A 110 0.25 10.29 16.40
CA ASP A 110 0.81 10.86 17.64
C ASP A 110 0.71 9.89 18.84
N ARG A 111 -0.30 9.01 18.84
CA ARG A 111 -0.58 8.05 19.93
C ARG A 111 -0.02 6.65 19.68
N VAL A 112 0.35 6.33 18.45
CA VAL A 112 0.73 4.96 18.03
C VAL A 112 2.12 4.88 17.40
N VAL A 113 2.96 5.90 17.60
CA VAL A 113 4.34 5.95 17.09
C VAL A 113 5.10 4.68 17.49
N GLY A 114 5.74 4.03 16.51
CA GLY A 114 6.55 2.83 16.74
C GLY A 114 5.77 1.51 16.79
N THR A 115 4.46 1.52 16.51
CA THR A 115 3.65 0.29 16.39
C THR A 115 3.37 -0.06 14.92
N ASP A 116 2.97 -1.31 14.66
CA ASP A 116 2.54 -1.77 13.33
C ASP A 116 1.24 -1.11 12.84
N LEU A 117 0.56 -0.35 13.71
CA LEU A 117 -0.65 0.41 13.40
C LEU A 117 -0.36 1.82 12.86
N PHE A 118 0.91 2.21 12.73
CA PHE A 118 1.26 3.49 12.14
C PHE A 118 0.65 3.62 10.73
N VAL A 119 -0.10 4.72 10.50
CA VAL A 119 -0.79 4.95 9.23
C VAL A 119 -0.02 5.94 8.38
N ASN A 120 0.30 5.58 7.16
CA ASN A 120 0.84 6.47 6.15
C ASN A 120 -0.28 6.96 5.22
N CYS A 121 -0.50 8.26 5.17
CA CYS A 121 -1.47 8.90 4.28
C CYS A 121 -0.76 9.54 3.08
N GLU A 122 -0.91 8.94 1.89
CA GLU A 122 -0.43 9.52 0.64
C GLU A 122 -1.56 10.35 0.02
N LYS A 123 -1.35 11.66 -0.12
CA LYS A 123 -2.31 12.58 -0.77
C LYS A 123 -2.65 12.11 -2.17
N ALA A 124 -3.90 12.38 -2.56
CA ALA A 124 -4.37 12.10 -3.90
C ALA A 124 -3.54 12.83 -4.96
N LYS A 125 -3.20 12.12 -6.03
CA LYS A 125 -2.44 12.64 -7.18
C LYS A 125 -3.14 12.24 -8.46
N ILE A 126 -3.07 13.12 -9.45
CA ILE A 126 -3.54 12.84 -10.80
C ILE A 126 -2.47 12.00 -11.50
N VAL A 127 -2.89 10.88 -12.06
CA VAL A 127 -2.10 10.01 -12.91
C VAL A 127 -2.75 9.94 -14.28
N GLU A 128 -1.93 10.23 -15.28
CA GLU A 128 -2.31 10.17 -16.69
C GLU A 128 -1.75 8.89 -17.29
N THR A 129 -2.65 7.98 -17.66
CA THR A 129 -2.28 6.74 -18.36
C THR A 129 -2.57 6.92 -19.83
N ARG A 130 -1.62 6.55 -20.68
CA ARG A 130 -1.79 6.53 -22.13
C ARG A 130 -1.98 5.11 -22.58
N ASP A 131 -3.03 4.88 -23.35
CA ASP A 131 -3.20 3.60 -24.02
C ASP A 131 -2.31 3.57 -25.28
N GLU A 132 -1.26 2.74 -25.25
CA GLU A 132 -0.33 2.58 -26.37
C GLU A 132 -0.93 1.73 -27.51
N ASP A 133 -1.97 0.94 -27.24
CA ASP A 133 -2.59 0.05 -28.22
C ASP A 133 -3.59 0.79 -29.13
N ILE A 134 -4.03 1.97 -28.72
CA ILE A 134 -4.94 2.83 -29.50
C ILE A 134 -4.12 3.88 -30.25
N TRP A 135 -4.29 3.94 -31.58
CA TRP A 135 -3.48 4.78 -32.49
C TRP A 135 -3.53 6.30 -32.21
N TYR A 136 -4.55 6.78 -31.50
CA TYR A 136 -4.68 8.19 -31.10
C TYR A 136 -4.29 8.44 -29.64
N HIS A 137 -3.77 7.42 -28.93
CA HIS A 137 -3.25 7.47 -27.56
C HIS A 137 -4.13 8.28 -26.60
N PRO A 138 -5.38 7.84 -26.33
CA PRO A 138 -6.23 8.52 -25.38
C PRO A 138 -5.52 8.61 -24.03
N VAL A 139 -5.51 9.83 -23.48
CA VAL A 139 -5.00 10.09 -22.13
C VAL A 139 -6.15 9.90 -21.17
N VAL A 140 -6.10 8.83 -20.38
CA VAL A 140 -7.05 8.60 -19.29
C VAL A 140 -6.49 9.27 -18.04
N LYS A 141 -7.21 10.25 -17.53
CA LYS A 141 -6.89 10.89 -16.24
C LYS A 141 -7.57 10.13 -15.13
N THR A 142 -6.80 9.72 -14.14
CA THR A 142 -7.31 9.12 -12.92
C THR A 142 -6.74 9.88 -11.74
N ILE A 143 -7.54 10.04 -10.69
CA ILE A 143 -7.04 10.55 -9.42
C ILE A 143 -6.93 9.40 -8.44
N GLN A 144 -5.79 9.28 -7.78
CA GLN A 144 -5.53 8.17 -6.87
C GLN A 144 -4.80 8.61 -5.61
N GLY A 145 -5.21 8.07 -4.48
CA GLY A 145 -4.57 8.27 -3.18
C GLY A 145 -4.68 7.01 -2.33
N ARG A 146 -3.93 6.94 -1.23
CA ARG A 146 -4.00 5.77 -0.32
C ARG A 146 -3.71 6.09 1.13
N LEU A 147 -4.29 5.30 2.01
CA LEU A 147 -3.96 5.18 3.42
C LEU A 147 -3.44 3.77 3.65
N ALA A 148 -2.23 3.63 4.18
CA ALA A 148 -1.62 2.32 4.39
C ALA A 148 -1.12 2.18 5.83
N THR A 149 -1.49 1.07 6.48
CA THR A 149 -0.75 0.54 7.63
C THR A 149 0.35 -0.39 7.13
N ARG A 150 1.05 -1.08 8.05
CA ARG A 150 2.03 -2.10 7.67
C ARG A 150 1.43 -3.18 6.76
N PHE A 151 0.24 -3.68 7.12
CA PHE A 151 -0.37 -4.86 6.50
C PHE A 151 -1.53 -4.55 5.56
N TRP A 152 -2.19 -3.40 5.70
CA TRP A 152 -3.42 -3.09 4.96
C TRP A 152 -3.36 -1.74 4.29
N CYS A 153 -4.03 -1.63 3.14
CA CYS A 153 -4.10 -0.43 2.34
C CYS A 153 -5.56 -0.15 1.97
N LEU A 154 -6.02 1.05 2.33
CA LEU A 154 -7.22 1.66 1.82
C LEU A 154 -6.83 2.53 0.62
N TYR A 155 -7.27 2.13 -0.55
CA TYR A 155 -6.93 2.76 -1.82
C TYR A 155 -8.14 3.46 -2.39
N VAL A 156 -7.99 4.70 -2.86
CA VAL A 156 -9.08 5.46 -3.49
C VAL A 156 -8.65 5.79 -4.90
N LYS A 157 -9.51 5.47 -5.87
CA LYS A 157 -9.34 5.75 -7.29
C LYS A 157 -10.60 6.41 -7.83
N GLY A 158 -10.45 7.59 -8.44
CA GLY A 158 -11.50 8.26 -9.20
C GLY A 158 -11.18 8.22 -10.68
N ASP A 159 -12.12 7.73 -11.47
CA ASP A 159 -12.32 8.14 -12.85
C ASP A 159 -13.50 9.14 -12.89
N GLY A 160 -13.63 9.93 -13.95
CA GLY A 160 -14.55 11.09 -13.95
C GLY A 160 -15.99 10.79 -13.51
N ASP A 161 -16.47 9.56 -13.73
CA ASP A 161 -17.86 9.18 -13.42
C ASP A 161 -17.99 8.20 -12.24
N LYS A 162 -16.86 7.67 -11.74
CA LYS A 162 -16.83 6.66 -10.68
C LYS A 162 -15.67 6.89 -9.71
N ILE A 163 -15.99 6.95 -8.42
CA ILE A 163 -15.02 6.92 -7.33
C ILE A 163 -15.10 5.54 -6.68
N ALA A 164 -14.02 4.77 -6.79
CA ALA A 164 -13.89 3.45 -6.21
C ALA A 164 -12.91 3.47 -5.03
N ILE A 165 -13.36 2.94 -3.90
CA ILE A 165 -12.57 2.77 -2.69
C ILE A 165 -12.33 1.28 -2.51
N TYR A 166 -11.08 0.87 -2.35
CA TYR A 166 -10.65 -0.51 -2.20
C TYR A 166 -10.01 -0.70 -0.84
N LEU A 167 -10.13 -1.91 -0.31
CA LEU A 167 -9.42 -2.35 0.88
C LEU A 167 -8.76 -3.69 0.58
N PHE A 168 -7.44 -3.72 0.68
CA PHE A 168 -6.63 -4.90 0.37
C PHE A 168 -5.30 -4.89 1.13
N PRO A 169 -4.59 -6.04 1.22
CA PRO A 169 -3.26 -6.12 1.80
C PRO A 169 -2.28 -5.15 1.15
N ASN A 170 -1.44 -4.48 1.95
CA ASN A 170 -0.57 -3.39 1.47
C ASN A 170 0.40 -3.85 0.37
N GLU A 171 0.80 -5.12 0.38
CA GLU A 171 1.64 -5.76 -0.63
C GLU A 171 1.02 -5.73 -2.03
N MET A 172 -0.32 -5.73 -2.13
CA MET A 172 -1.04 -5.67 -3.41
C MET A 172 -1.02 -4.28 -4.06
N THR A 173 -0.64 -3.23 -3.33
CA THR A 173 -0.69 -1.84 -3.81
C THR A 173 0.13 -1.62 -5.08
N ILE A 174 1.30 -2.25 -5.20
CA ILE A 174 2.20 -2.05 -6.35
C ILE A 174 1.58 -2.62 -7.62
N ALA A 175 1.10 -3.87 -7.58
CA ALA A 175 0.46 -4.51 -8.73
C ALA A 175 -0.86 -3.84 -9.10
N PHE A 176 -1.62 -3.36 -8.10
CA PHE A 176 -2.85 -2.60 -8.34
C PHE A 176 -2.55 -1.29 -9.08
N LYS A 177 -1.50 -0.55 -8.67
CA LYS A 177 -1.04 0.66 -9.38
C LYS A 177 -0.53 0.35 -10.79
N ALA A 178 0.11 -0.81 -10.98
CA ALA A 178 0.60 -1.25 -12.28
C ALA A 178 -0.50 -1.75 -13.23
N GLY A 179 -1.76 -1.82 -12.77
CA GLY A 179 -2.87 -2.34 -13.56
C GLY A 179 -2.82 -3.85 -13.79
N GLN A 180 -1.99 -4.58 -13.03
CA GLN A 180 -1.91 -6.05 -13.07
C GLN A 180 -3.02 -6.73 -12.28
N ILE A 181 -3.72 -5.98 -11.43
CA ILE A 181 -4.87 -6.41 -10.66
C ILE A 181 -6.00 -5.47 -11.04
N SER A 182 -7.10 -6.04 -11.49
CA SER A 182 -8.26 -5.29 -11.96
C SER A 182 -9.36 -5.22 -10.89
N ASP A 183 -10.42 -4.45 -11.19
CA ASP A 183 -11.66 -4.42 -10.40
C ASP A 183 -12.29 -5.82 -10.24
N HIS A 184 -11.96 -6.78 -11.11
CA HIS A 184 -12.45 -8.16 -11.01
C HIS A 184 -11.70 -8.96 -9.93
N ASP A 185 -10.41 -8.69 -9.75
CA ASP A 185 -9.53 -9.44 -8.84
C ASP A 185 -9.54 -8.85 -7.42
N SER A 186 -9.84 -7.55 -7.32
CA SER A 186 -10.12 -6.85 -6.06
C SER A 186 -11.34 -5.95 -6.25
N PRO A 187 -12.57 -6.46 -6.05
CA PRO A 187 -13.77 -5.66 -6.20
C PRO A 187 -13.75 -4.48 -5.24
N PRO A 188 -14.16 -3.26 -5.61
CA PRO A 188 -14.14 -2.12 -4.69
C PRO A 188 -15.01 -2.35 -3.45
N LEU A 189 -14.53 -1.89 -2.29
CA LEU A 189 -15.27 -1.88 -1.03
C LEU A 189 -16.51 -0.99 -1.15
N LEU A 190 -16.32 0.18 -1.75
CA LEU A 190 -17.35 1.20 -1.93
C LEU A 190 -17.18 1.86 -3.30
N VAL A 191 -18.30 2.11 -3.95
CA VAL A 191 -18.34 2.82 -5.23
C VAL A 191 -19.30 3.99 -5.11
N ALA A 192 -18.80 5.20 -5.34
CA ALA A 192 -19.62 6.38 -5.58
C ALA A 192 -19.75 6.56 -7.09
N GLU A 193 -20.98 6.59 -7.58
CA GLU A 193 -21.30 6.81 -8.98
C GLU A 193 -21.87 8.21 -9.15
N HIS A 194 -21.44 8.90 -10.21
CA HIS A 194 -22.03 10.17 -10.57
C HIS A 194 -23.44 9.95 -11.11
N LYS A 195 -24.45 10.59 -10.50
CA LYS A 195 -25.84 10.56 -10.94
C LYS A 195 -26.37 11.96 -11.21
N GLU A 196 -27.30 12.04 -12.14
CA GLU A 196 -28.02 13.27 -12.46
C GLU A 196 -29.52 13.00 -12.28
N ALA A 197 -30.17 13.76 -11.40
CA ALA A 197 -31.62 13.75 -11.22
C ALA A 197 -32.11 15.18 -11.02
N ASP A 198 -33.27 15.52 -11.59
CA ASP A 198 -33.89 16.85 -11.49
C ASP A 198 -32.95 18.02 -11.85
N GLY A 199 -32.04 17.80 -12.82
CA GLY A 199 -31.05 18.80 -13.26
C GLY A 199 -29.95 19.09 -12.22
N ARG A 200 -29.85 18.26 -11.17
CA ARG A 200 -28.78 18.30 -10.17
C ARG A 200 -27.88 17.09 -10.33
N LYS A 201 -26.58 17.36 -10.40
CA LYS A 201 -25.51 16.36 -10.35
C LYS A 201 -25.16 16.07 -8.91
N PHE A 202 -25.05 14.79 -8.57
CA PHE A 202 -24.66 14.36 -7.23
C PHE A 202 -23.96 13.00 -7.28
N TRP A 203 -23.07 12.78 -6.33
CA TRP A 203 -22.48 11.46 -6.11
C TRP A 203 -23.47 10.58 -5.35
N SER A 204 -23.64 9.34 -5.80
CA SER A 204 -24.49 8.34 -5.16
C SER A 204 -23.66 7.15 -4.75
N ILE A 205 -23.69 6.80 -3.46
CA ILE A 205 -23.10 5.56 -2.97
C ILE A 205 -24.26 4.61 -2.61
N GLN A 206 -24.36 3.49 -3.33
CA GLN A 206 -25.38 2.45 -3.09
C GLN A 206 -26.83 2.99 -2.99
N GLY A 207 -27.16 4.02 -3.78
CA GLY A 207 -28.49 4.63 -3.84
C GLY A 207 -28.74 5.75 -2.81
N GLY A 208 -27.82 6.01 -1.89
CA GLY A 208 -27.83 7.19 -1.03
C GLY A 208 -27.04 8.35 -1.64
N GLU A 209 -27.49 9.58 -1.45
CA GLU A 209 -26.78 10.79 -1.86
C GLU A 209 -25.52 10.99 -0.99
N ALA A 210 -24.36 11.11 -1.63
CA ALA A 210 -23.05 11.28 -1.02
C ALA A 210 -22.54 12.71 -1.27
N SER A 211 -23.11 13.66 -0.54
CA SER A 211 -22.69 15.06 -0.62
C SER A 211 -21.36 15.31 0.12
N LEU A 212 -20.73 16.46 -0.10
CA LEU A 212 -19.51 16.86 0.63
C LEU A 212 -19.68 16.85 2.16
N ALA A 213 -20.89 17.05 2.67
CA ALA A 213 -21.18 16.99 4.11
C ALA A 213 -21.05 15.57 4.67
N THR A 214 -21.23 14.54 3.83
CA THR A 214 -21.08 13.13 4.23
C THR A 214 -19.63 12.67 4.30
N ILE A 215 -18.67 13.47 3.81
CA ILE A 215 -17.25 13.11 3.75
C ILE A 215 -16.62 12.92 5.15
N PRO A 216 -16.75 13.85 6.12
CA PRO A 216 -16.14 13.67 7.44
C PRO A 216 -16.60 12.40 8.19
N PRO A 217 -17.91 12.06 8.26
CA PRO A 217 -18.32 10.80 8.89
C PRO A 217 -17.91 9.57 8.08
N LEU A 218 -17.90 9.65 6.74
CA LEU A 218 -17.40 8.58 5.88
C LEU A 218 -15.90 8.32 6.12
N ALA A 219 -15.08 9.37 6.18
CA ALA A 219 -13.66 9.29 6.46
C ALA A 219 -13.39 8.63 7.82
N LYS A 220 -14.16 8.99 8.85
CA LYS A 220 -14.04 8.41 10.20
C LYS A 220 -14.32 6.92 10.23
N GLU A 221 -15.37 6.45 9.55
CA GLU A 221 -15.65 5.02 9.47
C GLU A 221 -14.59 4.28 8.67
N LEU A 222 -14.26 4.76 7.46
CA LEU A 222 -13.25 4.12 6.62
C LEU A 222 -11.89 4.01 7.32
N PHE A 223 -11.49 5.07 8.04
CA PHE A 223 -10.29 5.07 8.87
C PHE A 223 -10.43 4.10 10.05
N GLY A 224 -11.56 4.12 10.76
CA GLY A 224 -11.84 3.23 11.88
C GLY A 224 -11.79 1.76 11.48
N ASP A 225 -12.39 1.40 10.35
CA ASP A 225 -12.40 0.05 9.82
C ASP A 225 -11.00 -0.40 9.41
N LEU A 226 -10.21 0.47 8.76
CA LEU A 226 -8.80 0.18 8.46
C LEU A 226 -8.02 -0.15 9.74
N ILE A 227 -8.21 0.60 10.83
CA ILE A 227 -7.51 0.36 12.10
C ILE A 227 -8.01 -0.91 12.80
N ARG A 228 -9.33 -1.15 12.85
CA ARG A 228 -9.89 -2.36 13.47
C ARG A 228 -9.40 -3.62 12.76
N LEU A 229 -9.30 -3.53 11.44
CA LEU A 229 -8.84 -4.61 10.58
C LEU A 229 -7.32 -4.81 10.70
N ALA A 230 -6.53 -3.73 10.72
CA ALA A 230 -5.10 -3.80 10.97
C ALA A 230 -4.74 -4.30 12.38
N SER A 231 -5.60 -4.07 13.38
CA SER A 231 -5.41 -4.55 14.75
C SER A 231 -5.92 -5.97 15.00
N GLY A 232 -6.49 -6.64 13.99
CA GLY A 232 -7.06 -7.98 14.13
C GLY A 232 -8.28 -8.05 15.06
N LYS A 233 -8.86 -6.90 15.42
CA LYS A 233 -10.05 -6.79 16.27
C LYS A 233 -11.36 -6.90 15.50
N MET A 234 -11.28 -6.87 14.17
CA MET A 234 -12.42 -7.00 13.28
C MET A 234 -12.44 -8.40 12.68
N ASP A 235 -13.52 -9.12 12.92
CA ASP A 235 -13.83 -10.32 12.16
C ASP A 235 -14.47 -9.92 10.81
N SER A 236 -14.30 -10.75 9.78
CA SER A 236 -14.82 -10.48 8.42
C SER A 236 -16.35 -10.29 8.39
N SER A 237 -17.01 -10.76 9.45
CA SER A 237 -18.44 -10.65 9.71
C SER A 237 -18.91 -9.32 10.34
N GLU A 238 -18.00 -8.47 10.82
CA GLU A 238 -18.34 -7.22 11.51
C GLU A 238 -18.26 -5.96 10.62
N LEU A 239 -17.80 -6.10 9.37
CA LEU A 239 -17.84 -5.01 8.39
C LEU A 239 -19.30 -4.73 8.01
N PHE A 240 -19.81 -3.61 8.54
CA PHE A 240 -21.16 -3.08 8.41
C PHE A 240 -22.31 -3.84 9.10
N SER A 241 -22.11 -5.03 9.67
CA SER A 241 -23.26 -5.86 10.09
C SER A 241 -23.91 -5.53 11.44
N LYS A 242 -23.40 -4.60 12.27
CA LYS A 242 -24.15 -4.12 13.44
C LYS A 242 -23.74 -2.70 13.81
N ARG A 243 -24.72 -1.80 13.99
CA ARG A 243 -24.97 -1.07 15.25
C ARG A 243 -25.98 0.07 15.04
N ASN A 244 -27.16 -0.06 15.65
CA ASN A 244 -28.05 1.05 16.02
C ASN A 244 -27.43 1.98 17.08
N GLU A 245 -26.10 2.02 17.22
CA GLU A 245 -25.37 2.79 18.20
C GLU A 245 -24.35 3.67 17.48
N LYS A 246 -24.39 4.96 17.82
CA LYS A 246 -23.52 6.00 17.27
C LYS A 246 -22.06 5.54 17.31
N PRO A 247 -21.29 5.67 16.20
CA PRO A 247 -19.88 5.36 16.21
C PRO A 247 -19.15 6.32 17.16
N LYS A 248 -18.84 5.83 18.35
CA LYS A 248 -18.00 6.55 19.31
C LYS A 248 -16.54 6.28 18.97
N LEU A 249 -15.92 7.23 18.28
CA LEU A 249 -14.47 7.31 18.15
C LEU A 249 -13.86 7.32 19.57
N GLY A 250 -13.03 6.32 19.90
CA GLY A 250 -12.26 6.29 21.14
C GLY A 250 -12.65 5.25 22.20
N GLU A 251 -13.89 4.72 22.23
CA GLU A 251 -14.26 3.69 23.23
C GLU A 251 -13.84 2.27 22.82
N ASN A 252 -13.74 1.97 21.51
CA ASN A 252 -13.36 0.64 21.01
C ASN A 252 -11.93 0.57 20.44
N VAL A 253 -11.23 1.70 20.34
CA VAL A 253 -9.88 1.77 19.75
C VAL A 253 -8.79 1.38 20.75
N ALA A 254 -9.03 1.49 22.07
CA ALA A 254 -8.02 1.28 23.11
C ALA A 254 -8.41 0.31 24.24
N VAL A 255 -9.58 -0.32 24.22
CA VAL A 255 -9.93 -1.33 25.23
C VAL A 255 -9.44 -2.69 24.73
N GLY A 256 -8.22 -3.08 25.10
CA GLY A 256 -7.72 -4.43 24.90
C GLY A 256 -6.29 -4.57 24.38
N TYR A 257 -5.62 -3.49 23.95
CA TYR A 257 -4.18 -3.58 23.71
C TYR A 257 -3.47 -3.36 25.05
N LYS A 258 -3.12 -4.46 25.73
CA LYS A 258 -2.10 -4.41 26.77
C LYS A 258 -0.78 -4.27 26.04
N SER A 259 -0.17 -3.09 26.11
CA SER A 259 1.27 -3.01 25.88
C SER A 259 1.92 -3.93 26.91
N ASP A 260 2.63 -4.96 26.49
CA ASP A 260 3.47 -5.76 27.42
C ASP A 260 4.65 -4.94 27.99
N ALA A 261 4.70 -3.64 27.72
CA ALA A 261 5.60 -2.68 28.34
C ALA A 261 4.82 -1.67 29.19
N GLN A 262 4.38 -2.07 30.40
CA GLN A 262 4.18 -1.11 31.49
C GLN A 262 4.26 -1.78 32.87
N ALA A 263 5.48 -2.11 33.27
CA ALA A 263 5.92 -1.91 34.64
C ALA A 263 7.02 -0.83 34.60
N GLY A 264 6.78 0.31 35.27
CA GLY A 264 7.85 1.26 35.60
C GLY A 264 7.78 2.64 34.92
N ALA A 265 7.04 3.54 35.58
CA ALA A 265 7.28 4.98 35.79
C ALA A 265 8.28 5.78 34.92
N ALA A 266 7.72 6.84 34.32
CA ALA A 266 8.17 8.25 34.30
C ALA A 266 9.61 8.66 33.87
N THR A 267 9.60 9.75 33.08
CA THR A 267 10.62 10.79 32.81
C THR A 267 11.63 10.67 31.65
N ALA A 268 11.75 11.82 30.98
CA ALA A 268 12.80 12.35 30.12
C ALA A 268 12.77 12.02 28.62
N ALA A 269 12.71 13.10 27.84
CA ALA A 269 13.01 13.13 26.41
C ALA A 269 14.42 12.58 26.17
N ALA A 270 14.51 11.46 25.49
CA ALA A 270 15.77 10.87 25.03
C ALA A 270 15.65 10.58 23.54
N GLU A 271 16.63 11.07 22.81
CA GLU A 271 16.98 10.76 21.43
C GLU A 271 16.74 9.26 21.15
N VAL A 272 15.80 8.95 20.25
CA VAL A 272 15.43 7.57 19.92
C VAL A 272 16.56 6.96 19.10
N THR A 273 17.55 6.39 19.78
CA THR A 273 18.37 5.32 19.22
C THR A 273 17.46 4.11 19.10
N LEU A 274 17.10 3.75 17.86
CA LEU A 274 16.43 2.49 17.55
C LEU A 274 17.31 1.35 18.06
N LYS A 275 17.01 0.84 19.26
CA LYS A 275 17.49 -0.47 19.70
C LYS A 275 16.74 -1.50 18.88
N VAL A 276 17.20 -1.74 17.65
CA VAL A 276 16.87 -2.97 16.93
C VAL A 276 17.41 -4.08 17.81
N ASP A 277 16.49 -4.83 18.41
CA ASP A 277 16.85 -5.99 19.21
C ASP A 277 17.62 -6.97 18.30
N GLU A 278 18.88 -7.20 18.63
CA GLU A 278 19.85 -7.96 17.82
C GLU A 278 19.29 -9.35 17.49
N ALA A 279 18.47 -9.91 18.38
CA ALA A 279 17.75 -11.16 18.20
C ALA A 279 16.78 -11.15 16.99
N HIS A 280 16.02 -10.08 16.79
CA HIS A 280 15.07 -9.98 15.66
C HIS A 280 15.79 -9.78 14.32
N LEU A 281 16.95 -9.12 14.33
CA LEU A 281 17.77 -8.96 13.13
C LEU A 281 18.33 -10.31 12.67
N HIS A 282 18.86 -11.12 13.60
CA HIS A 282 19.33 -12.46 13.30
C HIS A 282 18.21 -13.38 12.79
N GLU A 283 17.02 -13.33 13.39
CA GLU A 283 15.88 -14.14 12.94
C GLU A 283 15.42 -13.75 11.51
N ALA A 284 15.40 -12.45 11.20
CA ALA A 284 15.07 -11.98 9.85
C ALA A 284 16.11 -12.42 8.80
N CYS A 285 17.41 -12.41 9.16
CA CYS A 285 18.48 -12.90 8.31
C CYS A 285 18.35 -14.42 8.07
N ASP A 286 18.10 -15.21 9.12
CA ASP A 286 17.91 -16.66 8.99
C ASP A 286 16.71 -17.01 8.11
N LEU A 287 15.62 -16.24 8.20
CA LEU A 287 14.45 -16.44 7.36
C LEU A 287 14.76 -16.11 5.90
N LEU A 288 15.47 -15.00 5.65
CA LEU A 288 15.88 -14.60 4.30
C LEU A 288 16.80 -15.65 3.66
N ASP A 289 17.79 -16.16 4.40
CA ASP A 289 18.68 -17.22 3.92
C ASP A 289 17.93 -18.51 3.60
N LYS A 290 16.97 -18.92 4.45
CA LYS A 290 16.12 -20.10 4.18
C LYS A 290 15.28 -19.94 2.91
N VAL A 291 14.75 -18.75 2.65
CA VAL A 291 13.96 -18.48 1.44
C VAL A 291 14.86 -18.54 0.19
N ILE A 292 16.04 -17.93 0.25
CA ILE A 292 17.02 -17.95 -0.84
C ILE A 292 17.48 -19.38 -1.13
N GLU A 293 17.79 -20.17 -0.10
CA GLU A 293 18.23 -21.55 -0.24
C GLU A 293 17.14 -22.44 -0.85
N LYS A 294 15.88 -22.27 -0.41
CA LYS A 294 14.73 -22.98 -0.97
C LYS A 294 14.53 -22.66 -2.46
N GLU A 295 14.67 -21.39 -2.85
CA GLU A 295 14.53 -21.00 -4.26
C GLU A 295 15.69 -21.50 -5.12
N LEU A 296 16.93 -21.43 -4.61
CA LEU A 296 18.07 -22.05 -5.30
C LEU A 296 17.89 -23.56 -5.47
N GLN A 297 17.43 -24.26 -4.43
CA GLN A 297 17.16 -25.69 -4.50
C GLN A 297 16.08 -26.00 -5.56
N ARG A 298 15.02 -25.19 -5.65
CA ARG A 298 13.98 -25.28 -6.68
C ARG A 298 14.55 -25.09 -8.08
N LEU A 299 15.39 -24.07 -8.27
CA LEU A 299 16.03 -23.78 -9.56
C LEU A 299 17.01 -24.89 -9.98
N TYR A 300 17.80 -25.44 -9.06
CA TYR A 300 18.69 -26.57 -9.35
C TYR A 300 17.92 -27.85 -9.70
N GLN A 301 16.81 -28.14 -9.00
CA GLN A 301 15.93 -29.26 -9.35
C GLN A 301 15.24 -29.09 -10.71
N SER A 302 14.96 -27.85 -11.10
CA SER A 302 14.39 -27.54 -12.42
C SER A 302 15.45 -27.67 -13.51
N THR A 303 16.68 -27.23 -13.21
CA THR A 303 17.83 -27.32 -14.14
C THR A 303 18.26 -28.76 -14.38
N SER A 304 18.16 -29.65 -13.38
CA SER A 304 18.50 -31.07 -13.56
C SER A 304 17.51 -31.83 -14.44
N LYS A 305 16.30 -31.30 -14.63
CA LYS A 305 15.28 -31.82 -15.54
C LYS A 305 15.37 -31.23 -16.95
N ALA A 306 15.98 -30.05 -17.10
CA ALA A 306 16.14 -29.37 -18.37
C ALA A 306 17.27 -30.00 -19.20
N THR A 307 17.05 -30.13 -20.51
CA THR A 307 18.10 -30.64 -21.42
C THR A 307 19.14 -29.54 -21.67
N PRO A 308 20.45 -29.83 -21.51
CA PRO A 308 21.50 -28.84 -21.75
C PRO A 308 21.45 -28.27 -23.18
N GLY A 309 21.64 -26.96 -23.32
CA GLY A 309 21.65 -26.26 -24.62
C GLY A 309 20.26 -25.82 -25.11
N THR A 310 19.22 -26.01 -24.31
CA THR A 310 17.90 -25.42 -24.56
C THR A 310 17.82 -23.97 -24.04
N PRO A 311 16.99 -23.11 -24.64
CA PRO A 311 16.78 -21.74 -24.13
C PRO A 311 16.25 -21.73 -22.69
N GLU A 312 15.48 -22.74 -22.30
CA GLU A 312 14.99 -22.93 -20.93
C GLU A 312 16.14 -23.20 -19.94
N ALA A 313 17.09 -24.05 -20.31
CA ALA A 313 18.27 -24.31 -19.48
C ALA A 313 19.15 -23.05 -19.31
N ASP A 314 19.25 -22.22 -20.35
CA ASP A 314 20.00 -20.95 -20.28
C ASP A 314 19.27 -19.90 -19.42
N GLN A 315 17.94 -19.85 -19.46
CA GLN A 315 17.15 -19.00 -18.58
C GLN A 315 17.32 -19.41 -17.11
N LEU A 316 17.18 -20.71 -16.80
CA LEU A 316 17.37 -21.22 -15.44
C LEU A 316 18.78 -20.93 -14.90
N ARG A 317 19.82 -21.02 -15.74
CA ARG A 317 21.19 -20.64 -15.36
C ARG A 317 21.32 -19.15 -15.02
N ARG A 318 20.65 -18.27 -15.76
CA ARG A 318 20.64 -16.83 -15.47
C ARG A 318 19.92 -16.53 -14.15
N GLU A 319 18.80 -17.19 -13.91
CA GLU A 319 18.03 -17.05 -12.67
C GLU A 319 18.85 -17.55 -11.47
N ILE A 320 19.50 -18.71 -11.56
CA ILE A 320 20.44 -19.18 -10.54
C ILE A 320 21.53 -18.15 -10.28
N SER A 321 22.17 -17.63 -11.34
CA SER A 321 23.22 -16.62 -11.22
C SER A 321 22.73 -15.33 -10.53
N ALA A 322 21.51 -14.88 -10.87
CA ALA A 322 20.90 -13.70 -10.29
C ALA A 322 20.63 -13.88 -8.79
N VAL A 323 20.04 -15.01 -8.40
CA VAL A 323 19.75 -15.33 -6.99
C VAL A 323 21.05 -15.48 -6.19
N THR A 324 22.09 -16.13 -6.75
CA THR A 324 23.40 -16.22 -6.08
C THR A 324 24.07 -14.86 -5.91
N THR A 325 23.96 -13.99 -6.91
CA THR A 325 24.50 -12.62 -6.85
C THR A 325 23.77 -11.78 -5.81
N PHE A 326 22.44 -11.90 -5.76
CA PHE A 326 21.61 -11.24 -4.76
C PHE A 326 22.00 -11.67 -3.34
N ARG A 327 22.16 -12.97 -3.11
CA ARG A 327 22.63 -13.51 -1.83
C ARG A 327 23.98 -12.91 -1.41
N SER A 328 24.96 -12.88 -2.31
CA SER A 328 26.29 -12.29 -2.03
C SER A 328 26.17 -10.83 -1.61
N LYS A 329 25.36 -10.04 -2.33
CA LYS A 329 25.20 -8.61 -2.01
C LYS A 329 24.54 -8.36 -0.66
N ILE A 330 23.61 -9.22 -0.24
CA ILE A 330 23.00 -9.12 1.10
C ILE A 330 24.04 -9.40 2.18
N VAL A 331 24.85 -10.45 1.99
CA VAL A 331 25.93 -10.79 2.92
C VAL A 331 26.93 -9.63 3.02
N ASP A 332 27.37 -9.08 1.89
CA ASP A 332 28.30 -7.94 1.86
C ASP A 332 27.72 -6.70 2.57
N ALA A 333 26.43 -6.41 2.37
CA ALA A 333 25.74 -5.31 3.04
C ALA A 333 25.67 -5.53 4.55
N PHE A 334 25.43 -6.77 4.99
CA PHE A 334 25.38 -7.12 6.41
C PHE A 334 26.76 -7.06 7.07
N GLU A 335 27.81 -7.53 6.41
CA GLU A 335 29.19 -7.36 6.89
C GLU A 335 29.58 -5.89 7.02
N THR A 336 29.13 -5.05 6.10
CA THR A 336 29.38 -3.61 6.15
C THR A 336 28.66 -2.98 7.34
N PHE A 337 27.37 -3.29 7.51
CA PHE A 337 26.56 -2.81 8.63
C PHE A 337 27.11 -3.24 9.99
N THR A 338 27.55 -4.49 10.12
CA THR A 338 28.11 -5.01 11.39
C THR A 338 29.47 -4.40 11.72
N LYS A 339 30.33 -4.13 10.72
CA LYS A 339 31.59 -3.38 10.92
C LYS A 339 31.32 -1.95 11.37
N GLU A 340 30.43 -1.24 10.71
CA GLU A 340 30.06 0.14 11.07
C GLU A 340 29.46 0.20 12.50
N ALA A 341 28.59 -0.75 12.85
CA ALA A 341 28.02 -0.84 14.19
C ALA A 341 29.09 -1.12 15.27
N GLN A 342 30.07 -1.98 14.98
CA GLN A 342 31.18 -2.25 15.90
C GLN A 342 32.11 -1.05 16.10
N GLU A 343 32.37 -0.27 15.06
CA GLU A 343 33.18 0.96 15.15
C GLU A 343 32.50 2.04 16.03
N ILE A 344 31.17 2.12 15.97
CA ILE A 344 30.39 3.03 16.81
C ILE A 344 30.40 2.59 18.28
N LEU A 345 30.31 1.28 18.53
CA LEU A 345 30.27 0.72 19.89
C LEU A 345 31.64 0.68 20.57
N ASN A 346 32.72 0.52 19.80
CA ASN A 346 34.10 0.51 20.28
C ASN A 346 34.89 1.63 19.57
N PRO A 347 34.64 2.91 19.91
CA PRO A 347 35.44 3.99 19.36
C PRO A 347 36.89 3.75 19.74
N SER A 348 37.74 3.58 18.73
CA SER A 348 39.17 3.41 18.91
C SER A 348 39.69 4.49 19.88
N PRO A 349 40.45 4.15 20.93
CA PRO A 349 40.90 5.13 21.90
C PRO A 349 41.62 6.26 21.17
N GLU A 350 41.12 7.50 21.35
CA GLU A 350 41.73 8.71 20.80
C GLU A 350 43.25 8.63 21.05
N PRO A 351 44.11 8.71 20.02
CA PRO A 351 45.54 8.72 20.25
C PRO A 351 45.89 9.94 21.11
N ASP A 352 46.33 9.66 22.33
CA ASP A 352 46.89 10.57 23.35
C ASP A 352 46.82 12.06 22.98
N ARG A 353 45.79 12.74 23.49
CA ARG A 353 45.86 14.19 23.68
C ARG A 353 47.04 14.46 24.61
N MET A 354 48.19 14.82 24.03
CA MET A 354 49.38 15.18 24.78
C MET A 354 49.02 16.18 25.89
N PRO A 355 49.51 15.96 27.13
CA PRO A 355 49.19 16.82 28.26
C PRO A 355 49.63 18.26 27.95
N MET A 356 48.67 19.18 28.03
CA MET A 356 48.92 20.62 27.90
C MET A 356 50.01 21.06 28.89
N PRO A 357 51.01 21.84 28.46
CA PRO A 357 52.07 22.31 29.34
C PRO A 357 51.49 23.24 30.41
N THR A 358 51.68 22.87 31.68
CA THR A 358 51.32 23.69 32.84
C THR A 358 52.04 25.04 32.79
N PRO A 359 51.35 26.17 33.04
CA PRO A 359 51.99 27.48 33.06
C PRO A 359 52.97 27.61 34.24
N ARG A 360 54.19 28.07 33.95
CA ARG A 360 55.22 28.36 34.96
C ARG A 360 54.75 29.47 35.90
N PRO A 361 54.95 29.35 37.22
CA PRO A 361 54.77 30.46 38.13
C PRO A 361 55.87 31.51 37.91
N LEU A 362 55.47 32.77 37.75
CA LEU A 362 56.38 33.92 37.78
C LEU A 362 56.85 34.12 39.23
N GLY A 363 58.12 33.79 39.48
CA GLY A 363 58.81 34.11 40.72
C GLY A 363 59.10 35.61 40.81
N ARG A 364 59.04 36.12 42.05
CA ARG A 364 59.40 37.49 42.47
C ARG A 364 60.85 37.84 42.21
#